data_AF-A0A2D3N994-F1
#
_entry.id   AF-A0A2D3N994-F1
#
_cell.length_a   1.000
_cell.length_b   1.000
_cell.length_c   1.000
_cell.angle_alpha   90.00
_cell.angle_beta   90.00
_cell.angle_gamma   90.00
#
_symmetry.space_group_name_H-M   'P 1'
#
loop_
_entity.id
_entity.type
_entity.pdbx_description
1 polymer ?
#
loop_
_entity_poly.entity_id
_entity_poly.type
_entity_poly.pdbx_seq_one_letter_code
_entity_poly.pdbx_strand_id
1 'polypeptide(L)'
;MLSSHFSNSEWVPIKEQNVNDTLQQKDNSIVVIDNKIIFPTFVEVYNLEIEDNENYYVTEGGVLVHNGCKGAEPGTPEHKQTRWKEYQERGGKLDYDSWSKKYDVCMQNAIKGNAAADSYMDEIGWGKREVTVETSLSNGDTVSRRLDIVDLSAKQGVEVKSGKYFSLDKNIAYEIERDAALVNRGWSIEWHIDGKASQPLLDALKKAGITKTP
;
A
#
# COMPACT_ATOMS: atom_id res chain seq x y z
N MET A 1 7.60 -12.43 21.41
CA MET A 1 6.60 -11.89 20.46
C MET A 1 6.26 -10.48 20.91
N LEU A 2 6.23 -9.49 20.01
CA LEU A 2 6.14 -8.07 20.37
C LEU A 2 4.66 -7.65 20.45
N SER A 3 4.04 -7.85 21.61
CA SER A 3 2.77 -7.17 21.91
C SER A 3 3.04 -5.68 22.09
N SER A 4 2.23 -4.82 21.48
CA SER A 4 2.26 -3.38 21.76
C SER A 4 1.03 -2.97 22.56
N HIS A 5 1.12 -1.85 23.26
CA HIS A 5 -0.02 -1.32 24.03
C HIS A 5 -0.41 0.04 23.47
N PHE A 6 -1.67 0.40 23.68
CA PHE A 6 -2.16 1.70 23.27
C PHE A 6 -1.79 2.75 24.33
N SER A 7 -0.86 3.63 23.97
CA SER A 7 -0.23 4.64 24.82
C SER A 7 -0.19 5.97 24.10
N ASN A 8 -0.56 7.07 24.77
CA ASN A 8 -0.54 8.42 24.19
C ASN A 8 -1.27 8.55 22.84
N SER A 9 -2.33 7.76 22.62
CA SER A 9 -3.09 7.65 21.36
C SER A 9 -2.39 6.89 20.22
N GLU A 10 -1.31 6.17 20.50
CA GLU A 10 -0.52 5.40 19.54
C GLU A 10 -0.26 3.96 20.02
N TRP A 11 0.07 3.06 19.11
CA TRP A 11 0.51 1.71 19.46
C TRP A 11 2.02 1.68 19.66
N VAL A 12 2.46 1.47 20.92
CA VAL A 12 3.89 1.52 21.28
C VAL A 12 4.37 0.13 21.70
N PRO A 13 5.39 -0.44 21.03
CA PRO A 13 5.95 -1.74 21.39
C PRO A 13 6.33 -1.78 22.88
N ILE A 14 6.03 -2.87 23.58
CA ILE A 14 6.31 -2.95 25.04
C ILE A 14 7.79 -2.72 25.39
N LYS A 15 8.70 -3.04 24.46
CA LYS A 15 10.14 -2.78 24.61
C LYS A 15 10.46 -1.28 24.65
N GLU A 16 9.68 -0.45 23.95
CA GLU A 16 9.88 0.99 23.76
C GLU A 16 9.14 1.85 24.79
N GLN A 17 8.19 1.27 25.54
CA GLN A 17 7.49 1.98 26.62
C GLN A 17 8.38 2.25 27.83
N ASN A 18 8.14 3.37 28.48
CA ASN A 18 8.89 3.87 29.62
C ASN A 18 7.98 4.17 30.81
N VAL A 19 8.60 4.30 31.98
CA VAL A 19 7.92 4.82 33.17
C VAL A 19 7.33 6.19 32.85
N ASN A 20 6.11 6.44 33.32
CA ASN A 20 5.24 7.59 33.02
C ASN A 20 4.49 7.55 31.69
N ASP A 21 4.70 6.56 30.83
CA ASP A 21 3.81 6.37 29.68
C ASP A 21 2.42 5.95 30.14
N THR A 22 1.41 6.24 29.31
CA THR A 22 0.01 5.93 29.60
C THR A 22 -0.43 4.63 28.94
N LEU A 23 -1.41 3.94 29.51
CA LEU A 23 -2.01 2.73 28.95
C LEU A 23 -3.54 2.85 29.03
N GLN A 24 -4.23 2.49 27.96
CA GLN A 24 -5.70 2.47 27.95
C GLN A 24 -6.26 1.17 28.56
N GLN A 25 -7.27 1.30 29.41
CA GLN A 25 -8.05 0.19 29.97
C GLN A 25 -9.42 0.01 29.26
N LYS A 26 -10.09 -1.10 29.55
CA LYS A 26 -11.39 -1.48 28.97
C LYS A 26 -12.52 -0.46 29.19
N ASP A 27 -12.48 0.28 30.28
CA ASP A 27 -13.44 1.35 30.59
C ASP A 27 -13.04 2.72 30.00
N ASN A 28 -12.03 2.75 29.13
CA ASN A 28 -11.37 3.93 28.58
C ASN A 28 -10.66 4.81 29.62
N SER A 29 -10.48 4.32 30.85
CA SER A 29 -9.56 4.97 31.80
C SER A 29 -8.11 4.80 31.35
N ILE A 30 -7.26 5.67 31.87
CA ILE A 30 -5.83 5.70 31.59
C ILE A 30 -5.09 5.32 32.87
N VAL A 31 -4.20 4.34 32.76
CA VAL A 31 -3.25 4.01 33.82
C VAL A 31 -1.85 4.44 33.39
N VAL A 32 -1.04 4.90 34.35
CA VAL A 32 0.34 5.32 34.12
C VAL A 32 1.27 4.17 34.50
N ILE A 33 2.33 3.97 33.72
CA ILE A 33 3.35 2.97 34.01
C ILE A 33 4.21 3.49 35.18
N ASP A 34 3.98 2.94 36.36
CA ASP A 34 4.73 3.33 37.57
C ASP A 34 6.12 2.69 37.64
N ASN A 35 6.30 1.51 37.03
CA ASN A 35 7.56 0.77 37.08
C ASN A 35 7.71 -0.19 35.87
N LYS A 36 8.95 -0.42 35.44
CA LYS A 36 9.33 -1.38 34.39
C LYS A 36 10.47 -2.25 34.88
N ILE A 37 10.23 -3.56 34.97
CA ILE A 37 11.22 -4.55 35.42
C ILE A 37 11.50 -5.52 34.26
N ILE A 38 12.77 -5.73 33.95
CA ILE A 38 13.21 -6.73 32.98
C ILE A 38 13.69 -7.96 33.75
N PHE A 39 12.99 -9.07 33.60
CA PHE A 39 13.43 -10.33 34.18
C PHE A 39 14.52 -10.97 33.31
N PRO A 40 15.64 -11.43 33.88
CA PRO A 40 16.70 -12.10 33.14
C PRO A 40 16.37 -13.57 32.80
N THR A 41 15.20 -14.06 33.22
CA THR A 41 14.77 -15.44 33.05
C THR A 41 13.81 -15.58 31.89
N PHE A 42 14.00 -16.63 31.09
CA PHE A 42 13.02 -17.02 30.08
C PHE A 42 11.80 -17.62 30.77
N VAL A 43 10.63 -17.05 30.47
CA VAL A 43 9.34 -17.55 30.93
C VAL A 43 8.54 -17.99 29.70
N GLU A 44 7.71 -19.01 29.87
CA GLU A 44 6.73 -19.37 28.85
C GLU A 44 5.70 -18.24 28.74
N VAL A 45 5.39 -17.83 27.51
CA VAL A 45 4.42 -16.78 27.22
C VAL A 45 3.39 -17.31 26.25
N TYR A 46 2.15 -16.86 26.42
CA TYR A 46 1.01 -17.23 25.60
C TYR A 46 0.55 -16.04 24.78
N ASN A 47 -0.08 -16.32 23.64
CA ASN A 47 -0.62 -15.32 22.75
C ASN A 47 -1.99 -15.78 22.24
N LEU A 48 -2.87 -14.84 21.95
CA LEU A 48 -4.19 -15.12 21.42
C LEU A 48 -4.22 -14.72 19.94
N GLU A 49 -4.67 -15.63 19.10
CA GLU A 49 -5.09 -15.32 17.74
C GLU A 49 -6.59 -15.03 17.79
N ILE A 50 -6.96 -13.80 17.48
CA ILE A 50 -8.36 -13.36 17.44
C ILE A 50 -8.70 -13.11 15.97
N GLU A 51 -9.73 -13.79 15.48
CA GLU A 51 -10.26 -13.56 14.13
C GLU A 51 -10.70 -12.09 14.00
N ASP A 52 -10.35 -11.46 12.88
CA ASP A 52 -10.65 -10.08 12.48
C ASP A 52 -9.98 -8.94 13.30
N ASN A 53 -9.95 -9.03 14.64
CA ASN A 53 -9.44 -7.96 15.50
C ASN A 53 -8.49 -8.49 16.57
N GLU A 54 -7.19 -8.43 16.29
CA GLU A 54 -6.13 -8.84 17.21
C GLU A 54 -5.87 -7.85 18.36
N ASN A 55 -6.83 -6.98 18.67
CA ASN A 55 -6.85 -6.19 19.89
C ASN A 55 -7.63 -6.93 20.97
N TYR A 56 -7.02 -7.12 22.12
CA TYR A 56 -7.67 -7.78 23.25
C TYR A 56 -7.25 -7.15 24.57
N TYR A 57 -8.07 -7.36 25.59
CA TYR A 57 -7.79 -6.89 26.94
C TYR A 57 -7.09 -7.98 27.73
N VAL A 58 -5.97 -7.63 28.36
CA VAL A 58 -5.19 -8.52 29.22
C VAL A 58 -5.13 -7.98 30.65
N THR A 59 -4.69 -8.82 31.58
CA THR A 59 -4.63 -8.55 33.04
C THR A 59 -6.01 -8.37 33.68
N GLU A 60 -6.06 -8.41 35.02
CA GLU A 60 -7.29 -8.13 35.78
C GLU A 60 -7.80 -6.69 35.57
N GLY A 61 -6.89 -5.74 35.32
CA GLY A 61 -7.23 -4.34 35.04
C GLY A 61 -7.70 -4.08 33.61
N GLY A 62 -7.72 -5.08 32.73
CA GLY A 62 -8.23 -4.96 31.37
C GLY A 62 -7.44 -3.96 30.51
N VAL A 63 -6.12 -4.10 30.46
CA VAL A 63 -5.22 -3.28 29.64
C VAL A 63 -5.35 -3.68 28.18
N LEU A 64 -5.49 -2.69 27.29
CA LEU A 64 -5.61 -2.90 25.85
C LEU A 64 -4.24 -3.21 25.21
N VAL A 65 -4.13 -4.37 24.59
CA VAL A 65 -2.94 -4.79 23.84
C VAL A 65 -3.31 -5.18 22.42
N HIS A 66 -2.30 -5.18 21.54
CA HIS A 66 -2.42 -5.75 20.20
C HIS A 66 -1.22 -6.63 19.87
N ASN A 67 -1.46 -7.67 19.07
CA ASN A 67 -0.45 -8.65 18.69
C ASN A 67 0.33 -8.28 17.40
N GLY A 68 0.25 -7.03 16.96
CA GLY A 68 0.86 -6.60 15.71
C GLY A 68 0.04 -7.07 14.51
N CYS A 69 -0.83 -6.18 14.03
CA CYS A 69 -1.48 -6.35 12.74
C CYS A 69 -0.37 -6.44 11.68
N LYS A 70 -0.23 -7.58 10.99
CA LYS A 70 0.38 -7.57 9.65
C LYS A 70 -0.35 -6.47 8.91
N GLY A 71 0.35 -5.41 8.49
CA GLY A 71 -0.23 -4.13 8.08
C GLY A 71 -1.61 -4.29 7.45
N ALA A 72 -2.64 -3.73 8.11
CA ALA A 72 -4.04 -4.09 7.90
C ALA A 72 -4.35 -4.33 6.42
N GLU A 73 -4.90 -5.51 6.12
CA GLU A 73 -5.11 -5.92 4.75
C GLU A 73 -5.92 -4.86 3.98
N PRO A 74 -5.57 -4.56 2.72
CA PRO A 74 -6.28 -3.54 1.97
C PRO A 74 -7.77 -3.84 1.88
N GLY A 75 -8.59 -2.94 2.40
CA GLY A 75 -10.06 -3.05 2.36
C GLY A 75 -10.71 -3.39 3.71
N THR A 76 -9.94 -3.78 4.72
CA THR A 76 -10.50 -4.00 6.07
C THR A 76 -10.88 -2.68 6.75
N PRO A 77 -11.76 -2.72 7.77
CA PRO A 77 -12.07 -1.54 8.59
C PRO A 77 -10.84 -0.87 9.21
N GLU A 78 -9.84 -1.65 9.61
CA GLU A 78 -8.59 -1.18 10.22
C GLU A 78 -7.71 -0.45 9.21
N HIS A 79 -7.60 -0.97 7.98
CA HIS A 79 -6.92 -0.28 6.89
C HIS A 79 -7.62 1.05 6.58
N LYS A 80 -8.95 1.04 6.51
CA LYS A 80 -9.75 2.25 6.27
C LYS A 80 -9.55 3.29 7.38
N GLN A 81 -9.52 2.89 8.64
CA GLN A 81 -9.29 3.79 9.76
C GLN A 81 -7.86 4.37 9.75
N THR A 82 -6.86 3.54 9.43
CA THR A 82 -5.46 3.98 9.30
C THR A 82 -5.32 5.02 8.18
N ARG A 83 -5.91 4.75 7.01
CA ARG A 83 -5.91 5.68 5.87
C ARG A 83 -6.64 6.99 6.18
N TRP A 84 -7.69 6.96 7.00
CA TRP A 84 -8.38 8.17 7.43
C TRP A 84 -7.49 9.04 8.32
N LYS A 85 -6.79 8.44 9.30
CA LYS A 85 -5.83 9.17 10.15
C LYS A 85 -4.72 9.82 9.32
N GLU A 86 -4.08 9.05 8.43
CA GLU A 86 -3.06 9.57 7.51
C GLU A 86 -3.59 10.75 6.66
N TYR A 87 -4.83 10.65 6.18
CA TYR A 87 -5.46 11.72 5.41
C TYR A 87 -5.64 13.00 6.23
N GLN A 88 -6.05 12.87 7.49
CA GLN A 88 -6.19 14.01 8.40
C GLN A 88 -4.83 14.65 8.73
N GLU A 89 -3.82 13.84 9.02
CA GLU A 89 -2.45 14.31 9.31
C GLU A 89 -1.83 15.08 8.15
N ARG A 90 -2.17 14.73 6.90
CA ARG A 90 -1.75 15.44 5.69
C ARG A 90 -2.56 16.73 5.42
N GLY A 91 -3.42 17.14 6.35
CA GLY A 91 -4.26 18.34 6.21
C GLY A 91 -5.46 18.11 5.28
N GLY A 92 -5.99 16.89 5.25
CA GLY A 92 -7.20 16.52 4.52
C GLY A 92 -8.38 17.44 4.86
N LYS A 93 -9.17 17.80 3.84
CA LYS A 93 -10.26 18.78 3.96
C LYS A 93 -11.66 18.19 3.82
N LEU A 94 -11.76 16.92 3.43
CA LEU A 94 -13.05 16.23 3.31
C LEU A 94 -13.54 15.78 4.69
N ASP A 95 -14.85 15.76 4.87
CA ASP A 95 -15.49 15.03 5.96
C ASP A 95 -15.35 13.51 5.78
N TYR A 96 -15.56 12.77 6.86
CA TYR A 96 -15.38 11.31 6.86
C TYR A 96 -16.27 10.62 5.83
N ASP A 97 -17.54 11.00 5.67
CA ASP A 97 -18.47 10.32 4.76
C ASP A 97 -18.07 10.51 3.30
N SER A 98 -17.70 11.74 2.93
CA SER A 98 -17.21 12.06 1.59
C SER A 98 -15.90 11.35 1.27
N TRP A 99 -14.98 11.28 2.24
CA TRP A 99 -13.70 10.59 2.10
C TRP A 99 -13.89 9.06 2.03
N SER A 100 -14.74 8.51 2.90
CA SER A 100 -15.04 7.09 3.03
C SER A 100 -15.58 6.50 1.72
N LYS A 101 -16.51 7.21 1.07
CA LYS A 101 -17.02 6.82 -0.26
C LYS A 101 -15.93 6.79 -1.32
N LYS A 102 -15.00 7.76 -1.29
CA LYS A 102 -13.85 7.78 -2.22
C LYS A 102 -12.90 6.62 -1.96
N TYR A 103 -12.62 6.33 -0.69
CA TYR A 103 -11.83 5.17 -0.31
C TYR A 103 -12.43 3.87 -0.85
N ASP A 104 -13.73 3.65 -0.67
CA ASP A 104 -14.39 2.42 -1.14
C ASP A 104 -14.31 2.27 -2.65
N VAL A 105 -14.52 3.36 -3.40
CA VAL A 105 -14.35 3.38 -4.85
C VAL A 105 -12.91 3.09 -5.26
N CYS A 106 -11.92 3.68 -4.57
CA CYS A 106 -10.51 3.39 -4.83
C CYS A 106 -10.16 1.92 -4.60
N MET A 107 -10.67 1.31 -3.53
CA MET A 107 -10.47 -0.12 -3.26
C MET A 107 -11.08 -0.98 -4.37
N GLN A 108 -12.31 -0.69 -4.79
CA GLN A 108 -12.96 -1.41 -5.88
C GLN A 108 -12.21 -1.25 -7.22
N ASN A 109 -11.68 -0.06 -7.49
CA ASN A 109 -10.89 0.19 -8.70
C ASN A 109 -9.55 -0.56 -8.67
N ALA A 110 -8.89 -0.65 -7.51
CA ALA A 110 -7.65 -1.41 -7.36
C ALA A 110 -7.88 -2.91 -7.62
N ILE A 111 -8.97 -3.48 -7.08
CA ILE A 111 -9.34 -4.89 -7.33
C ILE A 111 -9.58 -5.12 -8.83
N LYS A 112 -10.33 -4.23 -9.49
CA LYS A 112 -10.58 -4.33 -10.94
C LYS A 112 -9.31 -4.17 -11.77
N GLY A 113 -8.43 -3.25 -11.37
CA GLY A 113 -7.11 -3.05 -11.97
C GLY A 113 -6.29 -4.34 -11.94
N ASN A 114 -6.16 -4.92 -10.75
CA ASN A 114 -5.40 -6.15 -10.55
C ASN A 114 -5.99 -7.33 -11.33
N ALA A 115 -7.31 -7.52 -11.28
CA ALA A 115 -7.98 -8.58 -12.02
C ALA A 115 -7.80 -8.44 -13.54
N ALA A 116 -7.82 -7.21 -14.08
CA ALA A 116 -7.55 -6.99 -15.50
C ALA A 116 -6.11 -7.33 -15.88
N ALA A 117 -5.15 -6.98 -15.03
CA ALA A 117 -3.75 -7.31 -15.28
C ALA A 117 -3.47 -8.81 -15.13
N ASP A 118 -4.13 -9.49 -14.20
CA ASP A 118 -4.07 -10.96 -14.09
C ASP A 118 -4.67 -11.62 -15.35
N SER A 119 -5.85 -11.15 -15.79
CA SER A 119 -6.51 -11.66 -17.00
C SER A 119 -5.65 -11.46 -18.25
N TYR A 120 -5.00 -10.30 -18.38
CA TYR A 120 -4.13 -10.02 -19.51
C TYR A 120 -2.84 -10.84 -19.46
N MET A 121 -2.27 -11.06 -18.28
CA MET A 121 -1.12 -11.95 -18.11
C MET A 121 -1.46 -13.39 -18.51
N ASP A 122 -2.64 -13.88 -18.13
CA ASP A 122 -3.13 -15.20 -18.53
C ASP A 122 -3.32 -15.30 -20.05
N GLU A 123 -3.78 -14.23 -20.70
CA GLU A 123 -3.95 -14.15 -22.16
C GLU A 123 -2.62 -14.23 -22.91
N ILE A 124 -1.62 -13.42 -22.51
CA ILE A 124 -0.32 -13.39 -23.18
C ILE A 124 0.56 -14.60 -22.80
N GLY A 125 0.28 -15.25 -21.67
CA GLY A 125 0.89 -16.51 -21.26
C GLY A 125 2.35 -16.41 -20.80
N TRP A 126 2.83 -15.21 -20.44
CA TRP A 126 4.19 -15.01 -19.96
C TRP A 126 4.27 -13.93 -18.87
N GLY A 127 5.42 -13.89 -18.19
CA GLY A 127 5.77 -12.85 -17.25
C GLY A 127 5.36 -13.13 -15.80
N LYS A 128 5.59 -12.13 -14.95
CA LYS A 128 5.24 -12.13 -13.53
C LYS A 128 4.58 -10.82 -13.15
N ARG A 129 3.62 -10.89 -12.21
CA ARG A 129 2.91 -9.71 -11.72
C ARG A 129 3.79 -8.81 -10.86
N GLU A 130 3.55 -7.51 -11.01
CA GLU A 130 3.91 -6.45 -10.04
C GLU A 130 5.40 -6.37 -9.70
N VAL A 131 6.26 -6.45 -10.71
CA VAL A 131 7.73 -6.43 -10.53
C VAL A 131 8.26 -5.00 -10.56
N THR A 132 9.06 -4.66 -9.55
CA THR A 132 9.79 -3.38 -9.48
C THR A 132 11.16 -3.50 -10.12
N VAL A 133 11.44 -2.59 -11.04
CA VAL A 133 12.75 -2.41 -11.67
C VAL A 133 13.24 -0.98 -11.46
N GLU A 134 14.56 -0.80 -11.45
CA GLU A 134 15.16 0.54 -11.37
C GLU A 134 15.48 1.08 -12.76
N THR A 135 15.23 2.37 -12.96
CA THR A 135 15.59 3.08 -14.18
C THR A 135 16.16 4.45 -13.89
N SER A 136 16.95 4.98 -14.83
CA SER A 136 17.56 6.30 -14.71
C SER A 136 16.88 7.26 -15.66
N LEU A 137 16.36 8.35 -15.11
CA LEU A 137 15.72 9.41 -15.87
C LEU A 137 16.77 10.24 -16.62
N SER A 138 16.29 11.05 -17.56
CA SER A 138 17.16 11.91 -18.39
C SER A 138 17.95 12.94 -17.58
N ASN A 139 17.47 13.31 -16.40
CA ASN A 139 18.14 14.21 -15.47
C ASN A 139 19.20 13.50 -14.58
N GLY A 140 19.38 12.19 -14.72
CA GLY A 140 20.33 11.39 -13.94
C GLY A 140 19.75 10.73 -12.69
N ASP A 141 18.51 11.04 -12.31
CA ASP A 141 17.89 10.44 -11.12
C ASP A 141 17.60 8.96 -11.33
N THR A 142 17.94 8.14 -10.34
CA THR A 142 17.53 6.73 -10.30
C THR A 142 16.19 6.62 -9.59
N VAL A 143 15.22 6.00 -10.27
CA VAL A 143 13.85 5.88 -9.79
C VAL A 143 13.37 4.43 -9.91
N SER A 144 12.55 4.01 -8.95
CA SER A 144 11.86 2.74 -9.02
C SER A 144 10.63 2.83 -9.93
N ARG A 145 10.45 1.82 -10.77
CA ARG A 145 9.28 1.62 -11.62
C ARG A 145 8.73 0.21 -11.40
N ARG A 146 7.54 0.14 -10.83
CA ARG A 146 6.78 -1.11 -10.66
C ARG A 146 5.90 -1.29 -11.88
N LEU A 147 6.10 -2.35 -12.66
CA LEU A 147 5.32 -2.68 -13.84
C LEU A 147 4.29 -3.76 -13.50
N ASP A 148 3.19 -3.79 -14.23
CA ASP A 148 2.14 -4.78 -14.00
C ASP A 148 2.59 -6.18 -14.36
N ILE A 149 3.17 -6.39 -15.54
CA ILE A 149 3.64 -7.71 -15.96
C ILE A 149 5.05 -7.57 -16.49
N VAL A 150 5.96 -8.46 -16.06
CA VAL A 150 7.39 -8.37 -16.44
C VAL A 150 7.98 -9.74 -16.77
N ASP A 151 8.74 -9.77 -17.86
CA ASP A 151 9.77 -10.77 -18.11
C ASP A 151 11.14 -10.10 -18.03
N LEU A 152 11.86 -10.35 -16.94
CA LEU A 152 13.19 -9.79 -16.70
C LEU A 152 14.23 -10.30 -17.71
N SER A 153 14.08 -11.54 -18.17
CA SER A 153 15.05 -12.18 -19.06
C SER A 153 14.95 -11.60 -20.46
N ALA A 154 13.72 -11.35 -20.93
CA ALA A 154 13.45 -10.75 -22.22
C ALA A 154 13.46 -9.21 -22.20
N LYS A 155 13.54 -8.59 -21.00
CA LYS A 155 13.33 -7.15 -20.77
C LYS A 155 12.01 -6.66 -21.37
N GLN A 156 10.95 -7.40 -21.11
CA GLN A 156 9.60 -7.06 -21.54
C GLN A 156 8.76 -6.62 -20.34
N GLY A 157 7.97 -5.57 -20.53
CA GLY A 157 7.14 -5.00 -19.48
C GLY A 157 5.78 -4.56 -20.03
N VAL A 158 4.73 -4.79 -19.26
CA VAL A 158 3.38 -4.33 -19.57
C VAL A 158 2.86 -3.48 -18.42
N GLU A 159 2.21 -2.38 -18.76
CA GLU A 159 1.31 -1.62 -17.89
C GLU A 159 -0.13 -1.83 -18.37
N VAL A 160 -1.05 -2.17 -17.46
CA VAL A 160 -2.45 -2.46 -17.78
C VAL A 160 -3.34 -1.35 -17.25
N LYS A 161 -4.16 -0.76 -18.13
CA LYS A 161 -5.07 0.34 -17.82
C LYS A 161 -6.51 -0.09 -18.08
N SER A 162 -7.17 -0.62 -17.06
CA SER A 162 -8.58 -1.03 -17.12
C SER A 162 -9.53 0.08 -16.62
N GLY A 163 -10.21 0.72 -17.56
CA GLY A 163 -11.04 1.88 -17.30
C GLY A 163 -11.69 2.40 -18.57
N LYS A 164 -12.66 3.32 -18.46
CA LYS A 164 -13.43 3.77 -19.63
C LYS A 164 -12.64 4.72 -20.53
N TYR A 165 -11.86 5.61 -19.93
CA TYR A 165 -11.15 6.67 -20.63
C TYR A 165 -9.90 7.09 -19.87
N PHE A 166 -8.80 7.27 -20.60
CA PHE A 166 -7.51 7.71 -20.09
C PHE A 166 -7.03 8.93 -20.86
N SER A 167 -6.56 9.96 -20.14
CA SER A 167 -6.02 11.18 -20.72
C SER A 167 -4.63 11.46 -20.19
N LEU A 168 -3.80 12.09 -21.01
CA LEU A 168 -2.50 12.58 -20.56
C LEU A 168 -2.67 13.63 -19.45
N ASP A 169 -2.26 13.28 -18.24
CA ASP A 169 -2.11 14.17 -17.09
C ASP A 169 -0.68 14.08 -16.55
N LYS A 170 -0.37 14.82 -15.46
CA LYS A 170 0.99 14.84 -14.88
C LYS A 170 1.44 13.47 -14.36
N ASN A 171 0.53 12.65 -13.82
CA ASN A 171 0.87 11.34 -13.28
C ASN A 171 1.15 10.36 -14.42
N ILE A 172 0.27 10.32 -15.42
CA ILE A 172 0.45 9.49 -16.61
C ILE A 172 1.70 9.91 -17.39
N ALA A 173 1.97 11.23 -17.51
CA ALA A 173 3.20 11.71 -18.14
C ALA A 173 4.46 11.22 -17.41
N TYR A 174 4.44 11.16 -16.08
CA TYR A 174 5.56 10.67 -15.28
C TYR A 174 5.72 9.15 -15.36
N GLU A 175 4.63 8.39 -15.50
CA GLU A 175 4.70 6.96 -15.83
C GLU A 175 5.35 6.74 -17.20
N ILE A 176 4.92 7.48 -18.22
CA ILE A 176 5.51 7.43 -19.57
C ILE A 176 6.99 7.79 -19.54
N GLU A 177 7.41 8.77 -18.75
CA GLU A 177 8.82 9.15 -18.64
C GLU A 177 9.68 8.00 -18.09
N ARG A 178 9.21 7.32 -17.03
CA ARG A 178 9.90 6.16 -16.44
C ARG A 178 9.94 4.99 -17.41
N ASP A 179 8.86 4.76 -18.15
CA ASP A 179 8.78 3.69 -19.14
C ASP A 179 9.66 3.99 -20.37
N ALA A 180 9.70 5.25 -20.83
CA ALA A 180 10.62 5.70 -21.88
C ALA A 180 12.08 5.49 -21.46
N ALA A 181 12.43 5.74 -20.19
CA ALA A 181 13.76 5.46 -19.67
C ALA A 181 14.10 3.96 -19.71
N LEU A 182 13.14 3.06 -19.48
CA LEU A 182 13.32 1.62 -19.68
C LEU A 182 13.49 1.27 -21.16
N VAL A 183 12.67 1.83 -22.05
CA VAL A 183 12.79 1.64 -23.52
C VAL A 183 14.19 2.03 -24.00
N ASN A 184 14.72 3.16 -23.54
CA ASN A 184 16.08 3.62 -23.85
C ASN A 184 17.18 2.64 -23.39
N ARG A 185 16.88 1.73 -22.46
CA ARG A 185 17.78 0.68 -21.95
C ARG A 185 17.52 -0.68 -22.59
N GLY A 186 16.78 -0.70 -23.69
CA GLY A 186 16.49 -1.87 -24.50
C GLY A 186 15.32 -2.71 -23.98
N TRP A 187 14.43 -2.12 -23.18
CA TRP A 187 13.18 -2.78 -22.82
C TRP A 187 12.13 -2.65 -23.91
N SER A 188 11.33 -3.69 -24.10
CA SER A 188 10.08 -3.60 -24.85
C SER A 188 8.95 -3.34 -23.85
N ILE A 189 8.40 -2.11 -23.86
CA ILE A 189 7.31 -1.71 -22.98
C ILE A 189 6.01 -1.59 -23.77
N GLU A 190 4.97 -2.18 -23.21
CA GLU A 190 3.61 -2.13 -23.72
C GLU A 190 2.65 -1.50 -22.71
N TRP A 191 1.71 -0.71 -23.21
CA TRP A 191 0.55 -0.25 -22.46
C TRP A 191 -0.71 -0.89 -23.05
N HIS A 192 -1.27 -1.83 -22.31
CA HIS A 192 -2.55 -2.47 -22.62
C HIS A 192 -3.69 -1.62 -22.06
N ILE A 193 -4.52 -1.06 -22.94
CA ILE A 193 -5.57 -0.09 -22.60
C ILE A 193 -6.92 -0.55 -23.15
N ASP A 194 -7.71 -1.21 -22.29
CA ASP A 194 -9.09 -1.66 -22.54
C ASP A 194 -10.05 -0.51 -22.88
N GLY A 195 -9.68 0.69 -22.45
CA GLY A 195 -10.47 1.90 -22.59
C GLY A 195 -10.15 2.73 -23.82
N LYS A 196 -10.83 3.88 -23.90
CA LYS A 196 -10.42 4.94 -24.84
C LYS A 196 -9.22 5.69 -24.27
N ALA A 197 -8.31 6.12 -25.14
CA ALA A 197 -7.20 7.00 -24.79
C ALA A 197 -7.33 8.32 -25.55
N SER A 198 -6.96 9.43 -24.92
CA SER A 198 -6.89 10.72 -25.60
C SER A 198 -5.78 10.73 -26.66
N GLN A 199 -5.95 11.51 -27.74
CA GLN A 199 -4.90 11.64 -28.77
C GLN A 199 -3.54 12.10 -28.19
N PRO A 200 -3.49 13.10 -27.27
CA PRO A 200 -2.23 13.48 -26.63
C PRO A 200 -1.53 12.34 -25.89
N LEU A 201 -2.28 11.43 -25.27
CA LEU A 201 -1.72 10.25 -24.60
C LEU A 201 -1.11 9.29 -25.63
N LEU A 202 -1.83 9.00 -26.71
CA LEU A 202 -1.35 8.12 -27.78
C LEU A 202 -0.09 8.67 -28.45
N ASP A 203 -0.04 9.98 -28.69
CA ASP A 203 1.13 10.64 -29.27
C ASP A 203 2.34 10.58 -28.32
N ALA A 204 2.11 10.73 -27.01
CA ALA A 204 3.16 10.62 -26.00
C ALA A 204 3.74 9.20 -25.91
N LEU A 205 2.88 8.16 -25.90
CA LEU A 205 3.31 6.76 -25.90
C LEU A 205 4.15 6.43 -27.14
N LYS A 206 3.65 6.85 -28.32
CA LYS A 206 4.38 6.65 -29.59
C LYS A 206 5.74 7.35 -29.58
N LYS A 207 5.80 8.60 -29.09
CA LYS A 207 7.06 9.35 -28.97
C LYS A 207 8.04 8.67 -28.01
N ALA A 208 7.54 8.03 -26.96
CA ALA A 208 8.33 7.29 -25.98
C ALA A 208 8.79 5.90 -26.46
N GLY A 209 8.36 5.45 -27.64
CA GLY A 209 8.65 4.10 -28.13
C GLY A 209 7.88 3.00 -27.40
N ILE A 210 6.77 3.35 -26.76
CA ILE A 210 5.91 2.44 -26.02
C ILE A 210 4.79 1.94 -26.95
N THR A 211 4.58 0.63 -26.99
CA THR A 211 3.53 0.03 -27.81
C THR A 211 2.18 0.12 -27.09
N LYS A 212 1.10 0.39 -27.82
CA LYS A 212 -0.26 0.39 -27.28
C LYS A 212 -1.04 -0.79 -27.84
N THR A 213 -1.66 -1.58 -26.96
CA THR A 213 -2.62 -2.62 -27.32
C THR A 213 -4.03 -2.25 -26.84
N PRO A 214 -5.10 -2.66 -27.55
CA PRO A 214 -6.47 -2.64 -27.04
C PRO A 214 -6.60 -3.50 -25.81
#